data_AF-A0A2A2K7T9-F1
#
_entry.id   AF-A0A2A2K7T9-F1
#
_cell.length_a   1.000
_cell.length_b   1.000
_cell.length_c   1.000
_cell.angle_alpha   90.00
_cell.angle_beta   90.00
_cell.angle_gamma   90.00
#
_symmetry.space_group_name_H-M   'P 1'
#
loop_
_entity.id
_entity.type
_entity.pdbx_description
1 polymer ?
#
loop_
_entity_poly.entity_id
_entity_poly.type
_entity_poly.pdbx_seq_one_letter_code
_entity_poly.pdbx_strand_id
1 'polypeptide(L)'
;MTNGGVWPLPWTINYGSNNLTISPLTFTFTSKVGTCEVIDKAMARYQKIAFAGFDPNTYQDSGSPQITSLVISVDGGCDNGYPQLEMDEAYSISVSSSSQLATLQSNQVWGALRGLETFSQLVFQPTFNKVCENSMKVRFV
;
A
#
# COMPACT_ATOMS: atom_id res chain seq x y z
N MET A 1 3.53 13.62 14.86
CA MET A 1 2.89 12.86 13.74
C MET A 1 4.00 12.09 13.03
N THR A 2 3.78 10.82 12.72
CA THR A 2 4.80 9.93 12.12
C THR A 2 4.83 10.11 10.60
N ASN A 3 6.03 10.28 10.03
CA ASN A 3 6.23 10.48 8.59
C ASN A 3 6.22 9.14 7.82
N GLY A 4 5.20 8.31 8.00
CA GLY A 4 5.11 6.98 7.36
C GLY A 4 6.22 6.02 7.80
N GLY A 5 6.24 5.68 9.09
CA GLY A 5 7.21 4.73 9.66
C GLY A 5 6.64 3.32 9.70
N VAL A 6 7.34 2.36 9.09
CA VAL A 6 6.92 0.96 9.05
C VAL A 6 7.24 0.25 10.37
N TRP A 7 6.27 -0.44 10.93
CA TRP A 7 6.40 -1.32 12.09
C TRP A 7 5.56 -2.61 11.94
N PRO A 8 6.13 -3.80 12.19
CA PRO A 8 7.52 -4.08 12.52
C PRO A 8 8.47 -3.67 11.39
N LEU A 9 9.72 -3.37 11.73
CA LEU A 9 10.71 -2.97 10.72
C LEU A 9 10.96 -4.14 9.76
N PRO A 10 10.82 -3.94 8.43
CA PRO A 10 11.13 -4.98 7.46
C PRO A 10 12.60 -5.38 7.52
N TRP A 11 12.91 -6.59 7.04
CA TRP A 11 14.28 -7.08 6.98
C TRP A 11 15.21 -6.15 6.19
N THR A 12 14.70 -5.56 5.11
CA THR A 12 15.42 -4.57 4.31
C THR A 12 14.45 -3.49 3.86
N ILE A 13 14.87 -2.23 3.95
CA ILE A 13 14.08 -1.09 3.52
C ILE A 13 15.01 -0.03 2.96
N ASN A 14 14.73 0.43 1.74
CA ASN A 14 15.56 1.42 1.04
C ASN A 14 14.70 2.61 0.66
N TYR A 15 14.66 3.62 1.53
CA TYR A 15 13.85 4.80 1.24
C TYR A 15 14.43 5.61 0.08
N GLY A 16 13.57 6.02 -0.86
CA GLY A 16 13.91 7.01 -1.87
C GLY A 16 14.00 8.43 -1.30
N SER A 17 14.53 9.37 -2.08
CA SER A 17 14.74 10.76 -1.65
C SER A 17 13.47 11.63 -1.64
N ASN A 18 12.41 11.20 -2.33
CA ASN A 18 11.19 11.98 -2.54
C ASN A 18 9.94 11.21 -2.09
N ASN A 19 8.94 11.94 -1.61
CA ASN A 19 7.61 11.38 -1.36
C ASN A 19 6.75 11.52 -2.62
N LEU A 20 5.89 10.53 -2.86
CA LEU A 20 4.92 10.59 -3.96
C LEU A 20 3.54 10.88 -3.43
N THR A 21 2.72 11.51 -4.26
CA THR A 21 1.31 11.75 -3.92
C THR A 21 0.46 10.54 -4.29
N ILE A 22 -0.61 10.32 -3.54
CA ILE A 22 -1.56 9.24 -3.77
C ILE A 22 -2.96 9.80 -3.52
N SER A 23 -3.89 9.57 -4.43
CA SER A 23 -5.25 10.10 -4.32
C SER A 23 -6.21 9.04 -3.81
N PRO A 24 -6.88 9.25 -2.66
CA PRO A 24 -7.87 8.30 -2.14
C PRO A 24 -9.08 8.10 -3.09
N LEU A 25 -9.32 9.07 -3.99
CA LEU A 25 -10.44 9.07 -4.93
C LEU A 25 -10.19 8.21 -6.17
N THR A 26 -8.94 8.09 -6.61
CA THR A 26 -8.57 7.41 -7.87
C THR A 26 -7.70 6.18 -7.64
N PHE A 27 -7.07 6.07 -6.48
CA PHE A 27 -6.18 4.96 -6.18
C PHE A 27 -6.93 3.64 -6.03
N THR A 28 -6.41 2.59 -6.65
CA THR A 28 -7.00 1.25 -6.63
C THR A 28 -5.97 0.17 -6.30
N PHE A 29 -6.39 -0.85 -5.54
CA PHE A 29 -5.64 -2.10 -5.43
C PHE A 29 -6.05 -3.02 -6.59
N THR A 30 -5.07 -3.62 -7.27
CA THR A 30 -5.28 -4.57 -8.36
C THR A 30 -4.56 -5.88 -8.05
N SER A 31 -5.24 -7.01 -8.22
CA SER A 31 -4.65 -8.35 -8.02
C SER A 31 -4.41 -9.05 -9.35
N LYS A 32 -3.22 -9.65 -9.53
CA LYS A 32 -2.88 -10.58 -10.63
C LYS A 32 -3.13 -12.05 -10.27
N VAL A 33 -3.59 -12.32 -9.05
CA VAL A 33 -3.74 -13.68 -8.50
C VAL A 33 -4.97 -14.41 -9.06
N GLY A 34 -5.93 -13.67 -9.64
CA GLY A 34 -7.24 -14.19 -10.04
C GLY A 34 -8.25 -14.14 -8.89
N THR A 35 -9.27 -15.00 -8.91
CA THR A 35 -10.31 -15.06 -7.87
C THR A 35 -9.72 -15.54 -6.55
N CYS A 36 -9.65 -14.67 -5.54
CA CYS A 36 -9.01 -15.00 -4.26
C CYS A 36 -9.64 -14.23 -3.10
N GLU A 37 -10.54 -14.88 -2.36
CA GLU A 37 -11.32 -14.23 -1.31
C GLU A 37 -10.45 -13.56 -0.24
N VAL A 38 -9.34 -14.19 0.14
CA VAL A 38 -8.41 -13.66 1.14
C VAL A 38 -7.80 -12.35 0.67
N ILE A 39 -7.31 -12.30 -0.57
CA ILE A 39 -6.70 -11.09 -1.15
C ILE A 39 -7.78 -10.02 -1.40
N ASP A 40 -8.95 -10.41 -1.90
CA ASP A 40 -10.05 -9.48 -2.18
C ASP A 40 -10.54 -8.76 -0.90
N LYS A 41 -10.75 -9.53 0.18
CA LYS A 41 -11.10 -8.97 1.48
C LYS A 41 -9.96 -8.14 2.08
N ALA A 42 -8.71 -8.57 1.90
CA ALA A 42 -7.56 -7.82 2.37
C ALA A 42 -7.44 -6.47 1.66
N MET A 43 -7.56 -6.43 0.33
CA MET A 43 -7.57 -5.18 -0.45
C MET A 43 -8.66 -4.22 0.04
N ALA A 44 -9.88 -4.72 0.22
CA ALA A 44 -11.00 -3.90 0.71
C ALA A 44 -10.76 -3.36 2.13
N ARG A 45 -10.13 -4.14 3.01
CA ARG A 45 -9.75 -3.71 4.36
C ARG A 45 -8.64 -2.67 4.31
N TYR A 46 -7.58 -2.94 3.56
CA TYR A 46 -6.39 -2.10 3.52
C TYR A 46 -6.61 -0.77 2.79
N GLN A 47 -7.54 -0.70 1.83
CA GLN A 47 -8.01 0.58 1.30
C GLN A 47 -8.55 1.49 2.42
N LYS A 48 -9.35 0.94 3.35
CA LYS A 48 -9.92 1.72 4.46
C LYS A 48 -8.85 2.15 5.47
N ILE A 49 -7.87 1.27 5.75
CA ILE A 49 -6.79 1.56 6.70
C ILE A 49 -5.82 2.57 6.12
N ALA A 50 -5.37 2.36 4.88
CA ALA A 50 -4.42 3.24 4.21
C ALA A 50 -4.94 4.67 4.12
N PHE A 51 -6.24 4.86 3.84
CA PHE A 51 -6.87 6.18 3.76
C PHE A 51 -7.73 6.52 4.98
N ALA A 52 -7.39 5.97 6.15
CA ALA A 52 -8.08 6.31 7.39
C ALA A 52 -7.95 7.82 7.67
N GLY A 53 -9.09 8.49 7.87
CA GLY A 53 -9.14 9.95 8.06
C GLY A 53 -9.24 10.76 6.77
N PHE A 54 -9.41 10.12 5.60
CA PHE A 54 -9.82 10.80 4.38
C PHE A 54 -11.22 11.41 4.53
N ASP A 55 -11.34 12.71 4.25
CA ASP A 55 -12.61 13.41 4.12
C ASP A 55 -12.67 14.09 2.75
N PRO A 56 -13.61 13.72 1.87
CA PRO A 56 -13.71 14.27 0.51
C PRO A 56 -13.99 15.79 0.50
N ASN A 57 -14.55 16.36 1.58
CA ASN A 57 -14.86 17.79 1.63
C ASN A 57 -13.64 18.66 1.92
N THR A 58 -12.60 18.07 2.52
CA THR A 58 -11.37 18.78 2.92
C THR A 58 -10.15 18.34 2.12
N TYR A 59 -10.30 17.30 1.30
CA TYR A 59 -9.23 16.80 0.45
C TYR A 59 -8.97 17.75 -0.72
N GLN A 60 -7.70 18.09 -0.92
CA GLN A 60 -7.23 18.81 -2.11
C GLN A 60 -6.19 17.97 -2.82
N ASP A 61 -6.45 17.69 -4.10
CA ASP A 61 -5.49 17.06 -4.97
C ASP A 61 -4.39 18.07 -5.32
N SER A 62 -3.14 17.71 -5.04
CA SER A 62 -1.97 18.55 -5.28
C SER A 62 -1.52 18.59 -6.75
N GLY A 63 -2.19 17.87 -7.67
CA GLY A 63 -1.88 17.88 -9.11
C GLY A 63 -0.48 17.37 -9.46
N SER A 64 0.19 16.70 -8.53
CA SER A 64 1.55 16.17 -8.65
C SER A 64 1.55 14.73 -9.19
N PRO A 65 2.70 14.14 -9.58
CA PRO A 65 2.73 12.75 -10.03
C PRO A 65 2.16 11.82 -8.97
N GLN A 66 1.05 11.14 -9.30
CA GLN A 66 0.34 10.27 -8.38
C GLN A 66 0.68 8.82 -8.63
N ILE A 67 0.85 8.06 -7.55
CA ILE A 67 0.67 6.61 -7.63
C ILE A 67 -0.80 6.34 -7.84
N THR A 68 -1.11 5.57 -8.88
CA THR A 68 -2.49 5.29 -9.32
C THR A 68 -3.00 3.94 -8.83
N SER A 69 -2.11 2.97 -8.65
CA SER A 69 -2.51 1.66 -8.13
C SER A 69 -1.37 0.90 -7.46
N LEU A 70 -1.76 -0.01 -6.56
CA LEU A 70 -0.90 -1.08 -6.07
C LEU A 70 -1.27 -2.39 -6.77
N VAL A 71 -0.31 -2.96 -7.48
CA VAL A 71 -0.45 -4.22 -8.19
C VAL A 71 0.12 -5.36 -7.33
N ILE A 72 -0.73 -6.30 -6.95
CA ILE A 72 -0.42 -7.43 -6.08
C ILE A 72 -0.23 -8.68 -6.93
N SER A 73 0.90 -9.35 -6.78
CA SER A 73 1.23 -10.59 -7.47
C SER A 73 1.67 -11.63 -6.44
N VAL A 74 1.08 -12.82 -6.51
CA VAL A 74 1.43 -13.95 -5.65
C VAL A 74 1.83 -15.11 -6.57
N ASP A 75 3.09 -15.53 -6.51
CA ASP A 75 3.64 -16.49 -7.48
C ASP A 75 2.98 -17.87 -7.34
N GLY A 76 2.64 -18.30 -6.12
CA GLY A 76 1.89 -19.52 -5.83
C GLY A 76 0.39 -19.43 -6.12
N GLY A 77 -0.12 -18.29 -6.57
CA GLY A 77 -1.55 -18.07 -6.78
C GLY A 77 -2.34 -17.87 -5.47
N CYS A 78 -3.65 -18.15 -5.53
CA CYS A 78 -4.48 -18.08 -4.34
C CYS A 78 -4.38 -19.37 -3.54
N ASP A 79 -4.15 -19.24 -2.24
CA ASP A 79 -4.26 -20.31 -1.27
C ASP A 79 -5.56 -20.13 -0.46
N ASN A 80 -6.42 -21.14 -0.49
CA ASN A 80 -7.66 -21.21 0.30
C ASN A 80 -7.48 -22.03 1.59
N GLY A 81 -6.26 -22.50 1.86
CA GLY A 81 -5.90 -23.19 3.09
C GLY A 81 -5.80 -22.26 4.28
N TYR A 82 -5.70 -22.87 5.46
CA TYR A 82 -5.39 -22.15 6.69
C TYR A 82 -3.89 -21.87 6.80
N PRO A 83 -3.48 -20.78 7.45
CA PRO A 83 -2.07 -20.49 7.70
C PRO A 83 -1.41 -21.63 8.47
N GLN A 84 -0.18 -21.97 8.09
CA GLN A 84 0.61 -23.07 8.65
C GLN A 84 1.91 -22.53 9.27
N LEU A 85 2.55 -23.30 10.15
CA LEU A 85 3.77 -22.85 10.84
C LEU A 85 4.94 -22.54 9.89
N GLU A 86 5.07 -23.29 8.79
CA GLU A 86 6.16 -23.16 7.81
C GLU A 86 5.69 -22.46 6.52
N MET A 87 4.64 -21.64 6.61
CA MET A 87 4.15 -20.88 5.47
C MET A 87 5.09 -19.71 5.11
N ASP A 88 5.07 -19.31 3.84
CA ASP A 88 5.94 -18.24 3.36
C ASP A 88 5.30 -16.87 3.53
N GLU A 89 5.86 -16.08 4.45
CA GLU A 89 5.43 -14.69 4.74
C GLU A 89 6.34 -13.63 4.09
N ALA A 90 7.30 -14.04 3.24
CA ALA A 90 8.19 -13.12 2.56
C ALA A 90 7.45 -12.31 1.48
N TYR A 91 7.83 -11.04 1.37
CA TYR A 91 7.28 -10.13 0.37
C TYR A 91 8.31 -9.09 -0.07
N SER A 92 8.04 -8.46 -1.22
CA SER A 92 8.77 -7.32 -1.74
C SER A 92 7.79 -6.25 -2.19
N ILE A 93 8.02 -5.00 -1.76
CA ILE A 93 7.28 -3.82 -2.20
C ILE A 93 8.25 -2.93 -2.96
N SER A 94 7.81 -2.42 -4.10
CA SER A 94 8.50 -1.36 -4.82
C SER A 94 7.51 -0.29 -5.22
N VAL A 95 7.85 0.97 -4.96
CA VAL A 95 7.05 2.12 -5.40
C VAL A 95 7.81 2.86 -6.48
N SER A 96 7.27 2.93 -7.70
CA SER A 96 7.96 3.56 -8.83
C SER A 96 7.23 4.82 -9.30
N SER A 97 7.97 5.94 -9.34
CA SER A 97 7.46 7.23 -9.84
C SER A 97 7.36 7.28 -11.36
N SER A 98 8.19 6.51 -12.07
CA SER A 98 8.22 6.50 -13.54
C SER A 98 7.03 5.76 -14.14
N SER A 99 6.62 4.65 -13.53
CA SER A 99 5.44 3.90 -13.95
C SER A 99 4.16 4.36 -13.26
N GLN A 100 4.24 5.20 -12.22
CA GLN A 100 3.10 5.62 -11.40
C GLN A 100 2.37 4.44 -10.72
N LEU A 101 3.10 3.34 -10.50
CA LEU A 101 2.58 2.10 -9.94
C LEU A 101 3.42 1.70 -8.73
N ALA A 102 2.74 1.17 -7.71
CA ALA A 102 3.38 0.37 -6.69
C ALA A 102 3.18 -1.12 -7.02
N THR A 103 4.15 -1.95 -6.71
CA THR A 103 4.08 -3.40 -6.90
C THR A 103 4.37 -4.11 -5.58
N LEU A 104 3.52 -5.07 -5.25
CA LEU A 104 3.69 -6.00 -4.15
C LEU A 104 3.82 -7.41 -4.72
N GLN A 105 4.95 -8.07 -4.46
CA GLN A 105 5.20 -9.45 -4.85
C GLN A 105 5.43 -10.33 -3.63
N SER A 106 4.88 -11.54 -3.63
CA SER A 106 5.15 -12.58 -2.64
C SER A 106 5.05 -13.97 -3.25
N ASN A 107 5.59 -14.97 -2.55
CA ASN A 107 5.47 -16.37 -2.98
C ASN A 107 4.10 -16.96 -2.63
N GLN A 108 3.56 -16.61 -1.45
CA GLN A 108 2.26 -17.06 -0.95
C GLN A 108 1.38 -15.89 -0.52
N VAL A 109 0.09 -16.16 -0.33
CA VAL A 109 -0.94 -15.19 0.10
C VAL A 109 -0.54 -14.49 1.40
N TRP A 110 0.12 -15.21 2.31
CA TRP A 110 0.51 -14.69 3.62
C TRP A 110 1.53 -13.55 3.54
N GLY A 111 2.53 -13.69 2.67
CA GLY A 111 3.45 -12.60 2.36
C GLY A 111 2.74 -11.37 1.79
N ALA A 112 1.75 -11.55 0.92
CA ALA A 112 0.96 -10.43 0.39
C ALA A 112 0.17 -9.72 1.51
N LEU A 113 -0.37 -10.44 2.49
CA LEU A 113 -1.02 -9.82 3.64
C LEU A 113 -0.04 -8.97 4.47
N ARG A 114 1.20 -9.44 4.69
CA ARG A 114 2.25 -8.66 5.36
C ARG A 114 2.64 -7.43 4.56
N GLY A 115 2.78 -7.57 3.24
CA GLY A 115 3.09 -6.45 2.37
C GLY A 115 1.98 -5.40 2.31
N LEU A 116 0.71 -5.80 2.34
CA LEU A 116 -0.43 -4.87 2.38
C LEU A 116 -0.45 -4.05 3.68
N GLU A 117 -0.12 -4.68 4.82
CA GLU A 117 0.07 -3.97 6.09
C GLU A 117 1.16 -2.92 5.96
N THR A 118 2.35 -3.32 5.49
CA THR A 118 3.47 -2.40 5.31
C THR A 118 3.14 -1.26 4.36
N PHE A 119 2.48 -1.55 3.22
CA PHE A 119 2.04 -0.52 2.29
C PHE A 119 1.13 0.50 2.97
N SER A 120 0.15 0.05 3.77
CA SER A 120 -0.77 0.96 4.46
C SER A 120 -0.06 1.91 5.43
N GLN A 121 1.04 1.49 6.04
CA GLN A 121 1.85 2.31 6.95
C GLN A 121 2.78 3.28 6.21
N LEU A 122 3.14 2.99 4.96
CA LEU A 122 3.89 3.91 4.10
C LEU A 122 3.04 5.08 3.63
N VAL A 123 1.71 4.94 3.64
CA VAL A 123 0.78 6.01 3.32
C VAL A 123 0.55 6.88 4.56
N PHE A 124 0.76 8.19 4.43
CA PHE A 124 0.59 9.14 5.52
C PHE A 124 0.11 10.50 5.02
N GLN A 125 -0.48 11.27 5.93
CA GLN A 125 -0.84 12.67 5.70
C GLN A 125 0.20 13.56 6.40
N PRO A 126 0.97 14.39 5.67
CA PRO A 126 2.05 15.19 6.26
C PRO A 126 1.55 16.28 7.22
N THR A 127 0.31 16.76 7.08
CA THR A 127 -0.28 17.75 7.99
C THR A 127 -1.78 17.55 8.15
N PHE A 128 -2.22 17.07 9.32
CA PHE A 128 -3.59 17.30 9.79
C PHE A 128 -3.70 18.79 10.20
N ASN A 129 -4.75 19.50 9.77
CA ASN A 129 -5.09 20.90 10.10
C ASN A 129 -4.45 22.07 9.31
N LYS A 130 -3.87 21.86 8.12
CA LYS A 130 -3.69 22.98 7.16
C LYS A 130 -4.67 22.81 6.00
N VAL A 131 -5.61 23.75 5.91
CA VAL A 131 -6.71 23.83 4.92
C VAL A 131 -6.24 23.75 3.45
N CYS A 132 -4.92 23.83 3.18
CA CYS A 132 -4.36 23.92 1.83
C CYS A 132 -3.35 22.80 1.46
N GLU A 133 -3.05 21.83 2.34
CA GLU A 133 -2.06 20.76 2.06
C GLU A 133 -2.52 19.39 2.57
N ASN A 134 -3.79 19.06 2.38
CA ASN A 134 -4.36 17.78 2.80
C ASN A 134 -4.19 16.69 1.73
N SER A 135 -2.94 16.49 1.28
CA SER A 135 -2.61 15.50 0.25
C SER A 135 -1.96 14.27 0.88
N MET A 136 -2.51 13.09 0.58
CA MET A 136 -1.95 11.83 1.03
C MET A 136 -0.62 11.58 0.29
N LYS A 137 0.39 11.15 1.04
CA LYS A 137 1.71 10.82 0.51
C LYS A 137 2.04 9.37 0.79
N VAL A 138 2.81 8.75 -0.10
CA VAL A 138 3.42 7.43 0.13
C VAL A 138 4.94 7.60 0.14
N ARG A 139 5.60 6.99 1.13
CA ARG A 139 7.06 6.99 1.22
C ARG A 139 7.64 6.02 0.20
N PHE A 140 8.62 6.48 -0.56
CA PHE A 140 9.29 5.68 -1.59
C PHE A 140 10.15 4.60 -0.93
N VAL A 141 9.99 3.35 -1.37
CA VAL A 141 10.75 2.16 -0.93
C VAL A 141 10.96 1.19 -2.08
#